data_AF-A0A7C2RF17-F1
#
_entry.id   AF-A0A7C2RF17-F1
#
_cell.length_a   1.000
_cell.length_b   1.000
_cell.length_c   1.000
_cell.angle_alpha   90.00
_cell.angle_beta   90.00
_cell.angle_gamma   90.00
#
_symmetry.space_group_name_H-M   'P 1'
#
loop_
_entity.id
_entity.type
_entity.pdbx_description
1 polymer ?
#
loop_
_entity_poly.entity_id
_entity_poly.type
_entity_poly.pdbx_seq_one_letter_code
_entity_poly.pdbx_strand_id
1 'polypeptide(L)'
;RTRREGDDTEAINRMFTPEFRNRLDATIAFAGLPPEIIMKVVEKFVFQLEAQLADRGVTIELSEEAAKWLAETGYDEKFGARPLARVIQEHIKKPLADELLFGKLQNGGTVRVLVAGEGAERKLAFEYIPADPAQRPKAAKEGDEEDDGEEGEEEGPALVEAASRKALPGPRDKKDRPKPGGAVPRVPRRKDE
;
A
#
# COMPACT_ATOMS: atom_id res chain seq x y z
N ARG A 1 29.31 10.48 -5.57
CA ARG A 1 29.66 11.26 -4.35
C ARG A 1 29.68 10.24 -3.21
N THR A 2 30.81 10.05 -2.56
CA THR A 2 30.97 9.07 -1.48
C THR A 2 30.18 9.51 -0.25
N ARG A 3 29.25 8.68 0.23
CA ARG A 3 28.47 8.89 1.46
C ARG A 3 29.46 8.98 2.64
N ARG A 4 29.51 10.13 3.33
CA ARG A 4 30.26 10.28 4.58
C ARG A 4 29.33 9.92 5.73
N GLU A 5 29.70 8.94 6.54
CA GLU A 5 28.99 8.63 7.78
C GLU A 5 29.11 9.85 8.72
N GLY A 6 27.96 10.38 9.19
CA GLY A 6 27.88 11.55 10.08
C GLY A 6 27.35 12.85 9.47
N ASP A 7 27.30 12.97 8.13
CA ASP A 7 26.76 14.16 7.44
C ASP A 7 25.28 14.41 7.80
N ASP A 8 24.51 13.32 7.95
CA ASP A 8 23.10 13.38 8.32
C ASP A 8 22.88 14.01 9.70
N THR A 9 23.74 13.69 10.68
CA THR A 9 23.66 14.22 12.05
C THR A 9 24.01 15.71 12.10
N GLU A 10 25.03 16.13 11.33
CA GLU A 10 25.40 17.54 11.20
C GLU A 10 24.31 18.35 10.50
N ALA A 11 23.72 17.80 9.43
CA ALA A 11 22.60 18.42 8.73
C ALA A 11 21.38 18.58 9.64
N ILE A 12 21.02 17.54 10.42
CA ILE A 12 19.95 17.61 11.43
C ILE A 12 20.26 18.68 12.48
N ASN A 13 21.52 18.73 12.95
CA ASN A 13 21.93 19.68 13.98
C ASN A 13 21.85 21.14 13.52
N ARG A 14 22.09 21.38 12.24
CA ARG A 14 22.00 22.71 11.60
C ARG A 14 20.56 23.10 11.25
N MET A 15 19.73 22.14 10.82
CA MET A 15 18.39 22.43 10.30
C MET A 15 17.33 22.58 11.40
N PHE A 16 17.45 21.83 12.50
CA PHE A 16 16.49 21.82 13.60
C PHE A 16 17.06 22.51 14.84
N THR A 17 16.25 23.27 15.57
CA THR A 17 16.71 23.91 16.82
C THR A 17 16.87 22.89 17.95
N PRO A 18 17.73 23.17 18.95
CA PRO A 18 17.88 22.31 20.12
C PRO A 18 16.56 22.06 20.88
N GLU A 19 15.67 23.06 20.95
CA GLU A 19 14.35 22.92 21.57
C GLU A 19 13.46 21.90 20.87
N PHE A 20 13.53 21.83 19.54
CA PHE A 20 12.78 20.84 18.76
C PHE A 20 13.35 19.43 18.96
N ARG A 21 14.68 19.29 18.92
CA ARG A 21 15.35 17.99 19.13
C ARG A 21 15.07 17.40 20.51
N ASN A 22 15.00 18.24 21.53
CA ASN A 22 14.68 17.82 22.90
C ASN A 22 13.21 17.38 23.09
N ARG A 23 12.36 17.51 22.06
CA ARG A 23 10.97 16.99 22.03
C ARG A 23 10.83 15.70 21.23
N LEU A 24 11.92 15.13 20.74
CA LEU A 24 11.92 13.85 20.03
C LEU A 24 12.49 12.78 20.97
N ASP A 25 11.78 11.66 21.10
CA ASP A 25 12.24 10.53 21.90
C ASP A 25 13.48 9.86 21.26
N ALA A 26 13.51 9.76 19.93
CA ALA A 26 14.62 9.18 19.20
C ALA A 26 14.72 9.71 17.76
N THR A 27 15.94 9.76 17.24
CA THR A 27 16.23 9.96 15.81
C THR A 27 16.64 8.62 15.21
N ILE A 28 15.90 8.14 14.21
CA ILE A 28 16.16 6.86 13.56
C ILE A 28 16.69 7.12 12.14
N ALA A 29 17.94 6.72 11.88
CA ALA A 29 18.53 6.78 10.55
C ALA A 29 18.12 5.55 9.73
N PHE A 30 17.60 5.77 8.53
CA PHE A 30 17.29 4.69 7.58
C PHE A 30 18.45 4.54 6.59
N ALA A 31 19.05 3.36 6.56
CA ALA A 31 20.05 3.03 5.54
C ALA A 31 19.39 2.78 4.18
N GLY A 32 20.21 2.81 3.11
CA GLY A 32 19.78 2.35 1.79
C GLY A 32 19.33 0.89 1.82
N LEU A 33 18.43 0.53 0.92
CA LEU A 33 17.92 -0.83 0.87
C LEU A 33 18.98 -1.76 0.25
N PRO A 34 19.34 -2.88 0.90
CA PRO A 34 20.19 -3.88 0.28
C PRO A 34 19.45 -4.59 -0.87
N PRO A 35 20.18 -5.13 -1.86
CA PRO A 35 19.58 -5.77 -3.05
C PRO A 35 18.59 -6.89 -2.70
N GLU A 36 18.87 -7.65 -1.65
CA GLU A 36 17.99 -8.73 -1.17
C GLU A 36 16.62 -8.22 -0.71
N ILE A 37 16.57 -7.06 -0.07
CA ILE A 37 15.31 -6.45 0.37
C ILE A 37 14.54 -5.92 -0.83
N ILE A 38 15.23 -5.39 -1.84
CA ILE A 38 14.59 -4.92 -3.07
C ILE A 38 13.90 -6.08 -3.80
N MET A 39 14.53 -7.25 -3.87
CA MET A 39 13.90 -8.46 -4.44
C MET A 39 12.59 -8.82 -3.70
N LYS A 40 12.57 -8.79 -2.36
CA LYS A 40 11.34 -9.01 -1.57
C LYS A 40 10.27 -7.96 -1.86
N VAL A 41 10.67 -6.71 -2.12
CA VAL A 41 9.74 -5.65 -2.48
C VAL A 41 9.14 -5.91 -3.88
N VAL A 42 9.93 -6.41 -4.83
CA VAL A 42 9.43 -6.85 -6.15
C VAL A 42 8.40 -7.96 -5.99
N GLU A 43 8.74 -9.01 -5.23
CA GLU A 43 7.83 -10.14 -4.96
C GLU A 43 6.50 -9.64 -4.36
N LYS A 44 6.57 -8.74 -3.38
CA LYS A 44 5.38 -8.13 -2.78
C LYS A 44 4.51 -7.42 -3.82
N PHE A 45 5.11 -6.64 -4.73
CA PHE A 45 4.33 -5.94 -5.76
C PHE A 45 3.71 -6.90 -6.76
N VAL A 46 4.40 -7.98 -7.11
CA VAL A 46 3.84 -9.02 -7.99
C VAL A 46 2.70 -9.76 -7.30
N PHE A 47 2.82 -10.08 -6.02
CA PHE A 47 1.73 -10.66 -5.24
C PHE A 47 0.51 -9.73 -5.16
N GLN A 48 0.73 -8.42 -4.98
CA GLN A 48 -0.36 -7.44 -5.04
C GLN A 48 -1.02 -7.38 -6.42
N LEU A 49 -0.25 -7.53 -7.49
CA LEU A 49 -0.77 -7.57 -8.86
C LEU A 49 -1.58 -8.86 -9.09
N GLU A 50 -1.09 -10.00 -8.65
CA GLU A 50 -1.79 -11.28 -8.73
C GLU A 50 -3.12 -11.23 -7.97
N ALA A 51 -3.15 -10.65 -6.77
CA ALA A 51 -4.39 -10.46 -6.02
C ALA A 51 -5.43 -9.63 -6.78
N GLN A 52 -5.00 -8.63 -7.56
CA GLN A 52 -5.90 -7.85 -8.43
C GLN A 52 -6.41 -8.63 -9.65
N LEU A 53 -5.66 -9.66 -10.06
CA LEU A 53 -5.94 -10.48 -11.23
C LEU A 53 -6.65 -11.80 -10.89
N ALA A 54 -6.71 -12.16 -9.60
CA ALA A 54 -7.38 -13.33 -9.08
C ALA A 54 -8.87 -13.36 -9.45
N ASP A 55 -9.55 -12.21 -9.41
CA ASP A 55 -10.96 -12.07 -9.82
C ASP A 55 -11.18 -12.44 -11.29
N ARG A 56 -10.13 -12.36 -12.12
CA ARG A 56 -10.14 -12.70 -13.54
C ARG A 56 -9.56 -14.08 -13.83
N GLY A 57 -9.20 -14.86 -12.79
CA GLY A 57 -8.60 -16.18 -12.94
C GLY A 57 -7.22 -16.15 -13.62
N VAL A 58 -6.45 -15.07 -13.43
CA VAL A 58 -5.10 -14.95 -13.99
C VAL A 58 -4.06 -15.12 -12.88
N THR A 59 -3.13 -16.06 -13.08
CA THR A 59 -2.00 -16.36 -12.17
C THR A 59 -0.70 -15.84 -12.78
N ILE A 60 0.23 -15.35 -11.96
CA ILE A 60 1.52 -14.84 -12.43
C ILE A 60 2.67 -15.66 -11.86
N GLU A 61 3.44 -16.29 -12.73
CA GLU A 61 4.71 -16.94 -12.39
C GLU A 61 5.87 -16.02 -12.76
N LEU A 62 6.56 -15.48 -11.75
CA LEU A 62 7.74 -14.63 -11.94
C LEU A 62 9.02 -15.48 -11.84
N SER A 63 9.88 -15.44 -12.85
CA SER A 63 11.20 -16.06 -12.75
C SER A 63 12.15 -15.25 -11.87
N GLU A 64 13.12 -15.92 -11.24
CA GLU A 64 14.13 -15.24 -10.41
C GLU A 64 14.95 -14.22 -11.22
N GLU A 65 15.23 -14.53 -12.49
CA GLU A 65 15.92 -13.61 -13.40
C GLU A 65 15.10 -12.36 -13.69
N ALA A 66 13.78 -12.49 -13.85
CA ALA A 66 12.88 -11.37 -14.04
C ALA A 66 12.78 -10.50 -12.77
N ALA A 67 12.75 -11.13 -11.59
CA ALA A 67 12.78 -10.41 -10.31
C ALA A 67 14.07 -9.60 -10.16
N LYS A 68 15.23 -10.18 -10.49
CA LYS A 68 16.52 -9.47 -10.49
C LYS A 68 16.53 -8.31 -11.49
N TRP A 69 16.04 -8.53 -12.70
CA TRP A 69 15.97 -7.48 -13.72
C TRP A 69 15.10 -6.30 -13.28
N LEU A 70 13.95 -6.57 -12.64
CA LEU A 70 13.07 -5.54 -12.08
C LEU A 70 13.75 -4.78 -10.93
N ALA A 71 14.45 -5.49 -10.05
CA ALA A 71 15.19 -4.90 -8.95
C ALA A 71 16.32 -3.97 -9.45
N GLU A 72 17.09 -4.40 -10.45
CA GLU A 72 18.17 -3.62 -11.07
C GLU A 72 17.63 -2.37 -11.78
N THR A 73 16.53 -2.52 -12.53
CA THR A 73 15.95 -1.42 -13.34
C THR A 73 15.16 -0.42 -12.48
N GLY A 74 14.52 -0.89 -11.41
CA GLY A 74 13.66 -0.07 -10.55
C GLY A 74 14.30 0.49 -9.29
N TYR A 75 15.56 0.15 -9.01
CA TYR A 75 16.31 0.70 -7.89
C TYR A 75 17.13 1.92 -8.29
N ASP A 76 16.96 3.00 -7.53
CA ASP A 76 17.79 4.20 -7.63
C ASP A 76 18.40 4.48 -6.25
N GLU A 77 19.70 4.77 -6.19
CA GLU A 77 20.40 5.03 -4.91
C GLU A 77 19.81 6.25 -4.16
N LYS A 78 19.32 7.25 -4.89
CA LYS A 78 18.74 8.48 -4.32
C LYS A 78 17.28 8.32 -3.96
N PHE A 79 16.52 7.58 -4.77
CA PHE A 79 15.06 7.43 -4.60
C PHE A 79 14.64 6.09 -3.99
N GLY A 80 15.58 5.18 -3.75
CA GLY A 80 15.34 3.84 -3.23
C GLY A 80 14.47 3.00 -4.19
N ALA A 81 13.60 2.19 -3.61
CA ALA A 81 12.64 1.35 -4.36
C ALA A 81 11.39 2.13 -4.86
N ARG A 82 11.33 3.46 -4.70
CA ARG A 82 10.16 4.26 -5.13
C ARG A 82 9.86 4.14 -6.64
N PRO A 83 10.87 4.14 -7.53
CA PRO A 83 10.62 4.00 -8.97
C PRO A 83 10.11 2.60 -9.36
N LEU A 84 10.31 1.59 -8.51
CA LEU A 84 9.98 0.19 -8.79
C LEU A 84 8.50 -0.02 -9.17
N ALA A 85 7.59 0.65 -8.47
CA ALA A 85 6.16 0.58 -8.77
C ALA A 85 5.85 1.03 -10.21
N ARG A 86 6.56 2.06 -10.70
CA ARG A 86 6.41 2.56 -12.07
C ARG A 86 6.96 1.57 -13.09
N VAL A 87 8.13 0.98 -12.83
CA VAL A 87 8.74 -0.02 -13.70
C VAL A 87 7.81 -1.23 -13.85
N ILE A 88 7.24 -1.73 -12.75
CA ILE A 88 6.27 -2.84 -12.79
C ILE A 88 5.00 -2.44 -13.55
N GLN A 89 4.51 -1.21 -13.37
CA GLN A 89 3.35 -0.74 -14.12
C GLN A 89 3.61 -0.67 -15.63
N GLU A 90 4.74 -0.10 -16.04
CA GLU A 90 5.07 0.10 -17.44
C GLU A 90 5.42 -1.21 -18.15
N HIS A 91 6.19 -2.08 -17.50
CA HIS A 91 6.69 -3.30 -18.13
C HIS A 91 5.83 -4.53 -17.89
N ILE A 92 5.03 -4.60 -16.83
CA ILE A 92 4.17 -5.76 -16.53
C ILE A 92 2.70 -5.40 -16.70
N LYS A 93 2.19 -4.39 -15.98
CA LYS A 93 0.74 -4.10 -16.00
C LYS A 93 0.21 -3.72 -17.37
N LYS A 94 0.92 -2.87 -18.13
CA LYS A 94 0.49 -2.46 -19.47
C LYS A 94 0.35 -3.62 -20.46
N PRO A 95 1.39 -4.44 -20.72
CA PRO A 95 1.26 -5.57 -21.65
C PRO A 95 0.24 -6.60 -21.17
N LEU A 96 0.13 -6.83 -19.86
CA LEU A 96 -0.93 -7.68 -19.32
C LEU A 96 -2.32 -7.12 -19.57
N ALA A 97 -2.53 -5.82 -19.38
CA ALA A 97 -3.84 -5.20 -19.59
C ALA A 97 -4.32 -5.38 -21.04
N ASP A 98 -3.43 -5.21 -22.01
CA ASP A 98 -3.75 -5.40 -23.42
C ASP A 98 -4.13 -6.86 -23.72
N GLU A 99 -3.40 -7.83 -23.16
CA GLU A 99 -3.68 -9.27 -23.34
C GLU A 99 -4.94 -9.74 -22.58
N LEU A 100 -5.26 -9.11 -21.45
CA LEU A 100 -6.49 -9.36 -20.72
C LEU A 100 -7.72 -8.82 -21.46
N LEU A 101 -7.59 -7.74 -22.22
CA LEU A 101 -8.70 -7.13 -22.96
C LEU A 101 -8.88 -7.76 -24.34
N PHE A 102 -7.79 -8.00 -25.06
CA PHE A 102 -7.81 -8.37 -26.49
C PHE A 102 -7.09 -9.68 -26.82
N GLY A 103 -6.39 -10.27 -25.86
CA GLY A 103 -5.44 -11.34 -26.09
C GLY A 103 -5.83 -12.69 -25.49
N LYS A 104 -4.80 -13.49 -25.20
CA LYS A 104 -4.96 -14.90 -24.82
C LYS A 104 -5.44 -15.09 -23.37
N LEU A 105 -5.49 -14.02 -22.58
CA LEU A 105 -5.84 -14.04 -21.16
C LEU A 105 -7.29 -13.61 -20.86
N GLN A 106 -8.12 -13.38 -21.89
CA GLN A 106 -9.52 -12.96 -21.72
C GLN A 106 -10.34 -13.90 -20.83
N ASN A 107 -10.03 -15.20 -20.85
CA ASN A 107 -10.74 -16.24 -20.10
C ASN A 107 -10.00 -16.70 -18.84
N GLY A 108 -8.96 -15.98 -18.42
CA GLY A 108 -8.02 -16.45 -17.40
C GLY A 108 -6.85 -17.21 -18.02
N GLY A 109 -5.88 -17.58 -17.18
CA GLY A 109 -4.66 -18.24 -17.62
C GLY A 109 -3.49 -18.00 -16.69
N THR A 110 -2.36 -18.63 -17.01
CA THR A 110 -1.09 -18.40 -16.31
C THR A 110 -0.16 -17.59 -17.18
N VAL A 111 0.45 -16.56 -16.62
CA VAL A 111 1.49 -15.76 -17.28
C VAL A 111 2.84 -16.08 -16.67
N ARG A 112 3.77 -16.54 -17.50
CA ARG A 112 5.17 -16.69 -17.13
C ARG A 112 5.95 -15.47 -17.57
N VAL A 113 6.57 -14.80 -16.60
CA VAL A 113 7.42 -13.63 -16.85
C VAL A 113 8.88 -14.10 -16.86
N LEU A 114 9.50 -13.98 -18.03
CA LEU A 114 10.87 -14.39 -18.31
C LEU A 114 11.71 -13.17 -18.72
N VAL A 115 13.03 -13.32 -18.74
CA VAL A 115 13.94 -12.32 -19.32
C VAL A 115 14.46 -12.88 -20.63
N ALA A 116 14.38 -12.09 -21.69
CA ALA A 116 14.97 -12.40 -22.99
C ALA A 116 16.04 -11.36 -23.35
N GLY A 117 17.18 -11.84 -23.85
CA GLY A 117 18.29 -11.02 -24.31
C GLY A 117 19.53 -11.07 -23.40
N GLU A 118 20.68 -10.69 -23.96
CA GLU A 118 21.96 -10.62 -23.26
C GLU A 118 22.48 -9.17 -23.21
N GLY A 119 23.07 -8.77 -22.08
CA GLY A 119 23.67 -7.45 -21.91
C GLY A 119 22.66 -6.31 -21.70
N ALA A 120 22.83 -5.21 -22.45
CA ALA A 120 22.08 -3.96 -22.27
C ALA A 120 20.66 -3.97 -22.89
N GLU A 121 20.30 -5.01 -23.64
CA GLU A 121 18.98 -5.14 -24.27
C GLU A 121 18.07 -6.17 -23.57
N ARG A 122 18.33 -6.51 -22.30
CA ARG A 122 17.46 -7.38 -21.53
C ARG A 122 16.04 -6.81 -21.49
N LYS A 123 15.08 -7.57 -22.02
CA LYS A 123 13.66 -7.23 -22.04
C LYS A 123 12.87 -8.33 -21.33
N LEU A 124 11.74 -7.94 -20.74
CA LEU A 124 10.80 -8.92 -20.21
C LEU A 124 10.06 -9.58 -21.38
N ALA A 125 10.06 -10.91 -21.37
CA ALA A 125 9.30 -11.75 -22.25
C ALA A 125 8.14 -12.37 -21.47
N PHE A 126 6.99 -12.49 -22.13
CA PHE A 126 5.77 -13.02 -21.52
C PHE A 126 5.33 -14.26 -22.30
N GLU A 127 5.21 -15.37 -21.59
CA GLU A 127 4.60 -16.59 -22.12
C GLU A 127 3.21 -16.76 -21.50
N TYR A 128 2.20 -16.84 -22.36
CA TYR A 128 0.80 -16.91 -21.96
C TYR A 128 0.27 -18.33 -22.14
N ILE A 129 -0.11 -18.96 -21.04
CA ILE A 129 -0.75 -20.27 -21.03
C ILE A 129 -2.25 -20.03 -20.77
N PRO A 130 -3.10 -20.05 -21.80
CA PRO A 130 -4.53 -19.82 -21.62
C PRO A 130 -5.14 -20.94 -20.77
N ALA A 131 -6.03 -20.57 -19.83
CA ALA A 131 -6.81 -21.56 -19.10
C ALA A 131 -7.93 -22.12 -19.98
N ASP A 132 -8.24 -23.40 -19.80
CA ASP A 132 -9.40 -24.03 -20.42
C ASP A 132 -10.69 -23.34 -19.89
N PRO A 133 -11.61 -22.89 -20.76
CA PRO A 133 -12.82 -22.15 -20.36
C PRO A 133 -13.73 -22.89 -19.36
N ALA A 134 -13.50 -24.18 -19.10
CA ALA A 134 -14.25 -24.97 -18.13
C ALA A 134 -13.94 -24.66 -16.65
N GLN A 135 -12.85 -23.95 -16.33
CA GLN A 135 -12.39 -23.70 -14.95
C GLN A 135 -12.64 -22.27 -14.44
N ARG A 136 -13.63 -21.54 -14.98
CA ARG A 136 -14.05 -20.28 -14.32
C ARG A 136 -14.50 -20.62 -12.89
N PRO A 137 -13.89 -20.07 -11.83
CA PRO A 137 -14.54 -20.09 -10.54
C PRO A 137 -15.85 -19.33 -10.74
N LYS A 138 -16.98 -20.01 -10.50
CA LYS A 138 -18.29 -19.37 -10.50
C LYS A 138 -18.19 -18.21 -9.52
N ALA A 139 -18.15 -16.99 -10.02
CA ALA A 139 -18.51 -15.82 -9.23
C ALA A 139 -19.80 -16.19 -8.50
N ALA A 140 -19.78 -16.02 -7.17
CA ALA A 140 -20.93 -16.22 -6.33
C ALA A 140 -22.14 -15.57 -7.02
N LYS A 141 -23.18 -16.37 -7.28
CA LYS A 141 -24.51 -15.85 -7.55
C LYS A 141 -24.95 -15.13 -6.28
N GLU A 142 -24.78 -13.82 -6.25
CA GLU A 142 -25.58 -12.93 -5.41
C GLU A 142 -26.32 -11.98 -6.35
N GLY A 143 -27.62 -11.87 -6.09
CA GLY A 143 -28.64 -11.25 -6.91
C GLY A 143 -29.67 -12.31 -7.30
N ASP A 144 -30.95 -12.18 -6.98
CA ASP A 144 -31.71 -11.24 -6.17
C ASP A 144 -33.11 -11.88 -6.13
N GLU A 145 -33.80 -11.92 -4.99
CA GLU A 145 -35.27 -12.01 -5.00
C GLU A 145 -35.81 -11.25 -3.79
N GLU A 146 -36.55 -10.19 -4.13
CA GLU A 146 -37.26 -9.20 -3.32
C GLU A 146 -38.33 -9.82 -2.41
N ASP A 147 -38.41 -9.37 -1.16
CA ASP A 147 -39.51 -8.56 -0.61
C ASP A 147 -40.61 -9.36 0.11
N ASP A 148 -40.48 -9.40 1.43
CA ASP A 148 -41.59 -9.43 2.36
C ASP A 148 -41.16 -8.75 3.66
N GLY A 149 -41.69 -7.54 3.86
CA GLY A 149 -41.44 -6.74 5.04
C GLY A 149 -42.03 -7.36 6.30
N GLU A 150 -41.25 -7.32 7.38
CA GLU A 150 -41.78 -7.36 8.74
C GLU A 150 -40.91 -6.48 9.65
N GLU A 151 -41.52 -5.43 10.18
CA GLU A 151 -40.94 -4.57 11.23
C GLU A 151 -40.84 -5.38 12.53
N GLY A 152 -39.66 -5.42 13.16
CA GLY A 152 -39.46 -6.13 14.42
C GLY A 152 -38.10 -5.86 15.07
N GLU A 153 -38.08 -4.83 15.92
CA GLU A 153 -37.21 -4.55 17.09
C GLU A 153 -35.86 -5.29 17.22
N GLU A 154 -34.76 -4.52 17.14
CA GLU A 154 -33.44 -4.92 17.63
C GLU A 154 -33.38 -4.88 19.17
N GLU A 155 -33.21 -6.04 19.81
CA GLU A 155 -32.61 -6.14 21.15
C GLU A 155 -31.43 -7.13 21.13
N GLY A 156 -30.22 -6.61 21.34
CA GLY A 156 -29.01 -7.40 21.51
C GLY A 156 -28.97 -8.15 22.87
N PRO A 157 -28.29 -9.29 22.97
CA PRO A 157 -28.33 -10.12 24.17
C PRO A 157 -27.48 -9.55 25.30
N ALA A 158 -28.08 -9.56 26.49
CA ALA A 158 -27.48 -9.24 27.77
C ALA A 158 -26.43 -10.28 28.20
N LEU A 159 -25.26 -9.81 28.64
CA LEU A 159 -24.36 -10.56 29.51
C LEU A 159 -24.55 -10.07 30.96
N VAL A 160 -24.95 -10.99 31.82
CA VAL A 160 -25.19 -10.83 33.26
C VAL A 160 -23.98 -11.31 34.08
N GLU A 161 -23.56 -10.50 35.06
CA GLU A 161 -23.25 -10.83 36.48
C GLU A 161 -22.68 -9.56 37.15
N ALA A 162 -23.42 -8.78 37.94
CA ALA A 162 -23.91 -9.00 39.31
C ALA A 162 -22.85 -8.86 40.43
N ALA A 163 -22.74 -7.65 41.03
CA ALA A 163 -22.44 -7.48 42.46
C ALA A 163 -22.87 -6.08 43.00
N SER A 164 -23.96 -6.08 43.77
CA SER A 164 -24.31 -5.24 44.94
C SER A 164 -24.33 -3.69 44.90
N ARG A 165 -25.55 -3.18 44.62
CA ARG A 165 -26.32 -2.11 45.29
C ARG A 165 -25.68 -1.28 46.43
N LYS A 166 -25.73 0.05 46.31
CA LYS A 166 -26.34 0.96 47.31
C LYS A 166 -26.72 2.34 46.70
N ALA A 167 -27.77 2.94 47.25
CA ALA A 167 -28.67 3.96 46.69
C ALA A 167 -28.17 5.42 46.61
N LEU A 168 -28.82 6.20 45.73
CA LEU A 168 -28.79 7.68 45.59
C LEU A 168 -29.56 8.39 46.73
N PRO A 169 -29.35 9.71 46.95
CA PRO A 169 -30.13 10.73 46.22
C PRO A 169 -29.32 11.97 45.74
N GLY A 170 -29.77 12.63 44.66
CA GLY A 170 -29.30 13.97 44.20
C GLY A 170 -29.87 15.13 45.06
N PRO A 171 -29.96 16.40 44.59
CA PRO A 171 -29.68 16.95 43.25
C PRO A 171 -29.00 18.36 43.20
N ARG A 172 -28.69 18.83 41.96
CA ARG A 172 -28.88 20.20 41.39
C ARG A 172 -27.67 20.84 40.67
N ASP A 173 -27.80 20.90 39.34
CA ASP A 173 -27.78 22.09 38.46
C ASP A 173 -26.75 23.22 38.66
N LYS A 174 -25.82 23.38 37.71
CA LYS A 174 -25.87 24.36 36.57
C LYS A 174 -24.47 24.84 36.11
N LYS A 175 -24.36 24.86 34.78
CA LYS A 175 -23.70 25.87 33.91
C LYS A 175 -22.18 25.89 33.67
N ASP A 176 -21.91 26.10 32.38
CA ASP A 176 -20.74 26.70 31.72
C ASP A 176 -19.51 25.84 31.41
N ARG A 177 -19.47 25.34 30.16
CA ARG A 177 -18.22 25.05 29.42
C ARG A 177 -18.06 26.07 28.29
N PRO A 178 -16.95 26.82 28.20
CA PRO A 178 -16.60 27.53 26.98
C PRO A 178 -15.76 26.63 26.05
N LYS A 179 -16.04 26.71 24.74
CA LYS A 179 -15.22 26.12 23.66
C LYS A 179 -13.98 27.01 23.40
N PRO A 180 -12.77 26.48 23.14
CA PRO A 180 -11.71 27.30 22.56
C PRO A 180 -11.78 27.26 21.03
N GLY A 181 -11.99 28.43 20.43
CA GLY A 181 -11.89 28.66 18.99
C GLY A 181 -10.44 28.71 18.52
N GLY A 182 -10.22 28.23 17.29
CA GLY A 182 -8.91 28.21 16.64
C GLY A 182 -8.43 29.63 16.29
N ALA A 183 -7.17 29.90 16.62
CA ALA A 183 -6.44 31.08 16.18
C ALA A 183 -5.17 30.63 15.44
N VAL A 184 -5.20 30.72 14.11
CA VAL A 184 -4.02 30.60 13.25
C VAL A 184 -3.30 31.96 13.20
N PRO A 185 -1.99 32.06 13.52
CA PRO A 185 -1.25 33.30 13.39
C PRO A 185 -0.93 33.59 11.91
N ARG A 186 -1.19 34.82 11.44
CA ARG A 186 -0.76 35.30 10.12
C ARG A 186 0.66 35.89 10.19
N VAL A 187 1.52 35.45 9.26
CA VAL A 187 2.89 35.96 9.06
C VAL A 187 2.86 37.30 8.28
N PRO A 188 3.64 38.33 8.65
CA PRO A 188 3.72 39.57 7.89
C PRO A 188 4.55 39.40 6.59
N ARG A 189 4.05 39.88 5.46
CA ARG A 189 4.81 40.00 4.22
C ARG A 189 5.72 41.23 4.29
N ARG A 190 7.02 41.04 4.07
CA ARG A 190 7.99 42.14 3.89
C ARG A 190 7.60 42.95 2.65
N LYS A 191 7.65 44.28 2.75
CA LYS A 191 7.65 45.19 1.60
C LYS A 191 9.08 45.29 1.08
N ASP A 192 9.21 45.17 -0.23
CA ASP A 192 10.42 45.45 -0.99
C ASP A 192 10.80 46.94 -0.87
N GLU A 193 12.09 47.18 -0.63
CA GLU A 193 12.84 48.37 -1.07
C GLU A 193 14.28 47.95 -1.39
#